data_AF-A0A5N4ACP7-F1
#
_entry.id   AF-A0A5N4ACP7-F1
#
_cell.length_a   1.000
_cell.length_b   1.000
_cell.length_c   1.000
_cell.angle_alpha   90.00
_cell.angle_beta   90.00
_cell.angle_gamma   90.00
#
_symmetry.space_group_name_H-M   'P 1'
#
loop_
_entity.id
_entity.type
_entity.pdbx_description
1 polymer ?
#
loop_
_entity_poly.entity_id
_entity_poly.type
_entity_poly.pdbx_seq_one_letter_code
_entity_poly.pdbx_strand_id
1 'polypeptide(L)'
;MMTGKVLIVVYCVVALSIARCASLSVYPIDPCFSCRFKPSCPYGPELDNQGCVTCNCYDPCKDHICPNNEVCIREELICANPPCGIKRKCVCNLKCPYGYETDCSGCQTCKCIDPCQDVVCPIAQYCAIEYTNCTKISCFPTPVCKIREFPVLLEK
;
A
#
# COMPACT_ATOMS: atom_id res chain seq x y z
N MET A 1 50.47 24.18 67.78
CA MET A 1 49.09 23.63 67.66
C MET A 1 48.34 24.36 66.53
N MET A 2 48.56 24.02 65.26
CA MET A 2 47.77 24.60 64.15
C MET A 2 47.82 23.81 62.82
N THR A 3 48.32 22.58 62.81
CA THR A 3 48.52 21.79 61.56
C THR A 3 47.43 20.76 61.27
N GLY A 4 46.56 20.43 62.24
CA GLY A 4 45.49 19.45 62.06
C GLY A 4 44.22 19.99 61.38
N LYS A 5 43.91 21.28 61.52
CA LYS A 5 42.69 21.88 60.96
C LYS A 5 42.77 22.11 59.45
N VAL A 6 43.97 22.41 58.93
CA VAL A 6 44.19 22.66 57.49
C VAL A 6 44.06 21.37 56.68
N LEU A 7 44.57 20.24 57.19
CA LEU A 7 44.51 18.95 56.51
C LEU A 7 43.07 18.42 56.37
N ILE A 8 42.23 18.64 57.39
CA ILE A 8 40.81 18.24 57.40
C ILE A 8 40.00 19.09 56.41
N VAL A 9 40.27 20.40 56.31
CA VAL A 9 39.59 21.27 55.35
C VAL A 9 39.94 20.89 53.91
N VAL A 10 41.21 20.57 53.62
CA VAL A 10 41.62 20.10 52.28
C VAL A 10 40.96 18.76 51.93
N TYR A 11 40.92 17.79 52.86
CA TYR A 11 40.22 16.52 52.65
C TYR A 11 38.71 16.69 52.45
N CYS A 12 38.05 17.57 53.20
CA CYS A 12 36.62 17.85 53.03
C CYS A 12 36.32 18.57 51.72
N VAL A 13 37.16 19.51 51.27
CA VAL A 13 36.96 20.23 50.01
C VAL A 13 37.19 19.30 48.81
N VAL A 14 38.20 18.43 48.87
CA VAL A 14 38.44 17.40 47.85
C VAL A 14 37.30 16.37 47.86
N ALA A 15 36.86 15.89 49.03
CA ALA A 15 35.71 14.97 49.13
C ALA A 15 34.40 15.61 48.63
N LEU A 16 34.16 16.90 48.87
CA LEU A 16 33.01 17.64 48.33
C LEU A 16 33.11 17.89 46.81
N SER A 17 34.32 17.93 46.26
CA SER A 17 34.56 18.04 44.81
C SER A 17 34.28 16.72 44.09
N ILE A 18 34.63 15.59 44.72
CA ILE A 18 34.42 14.25 44.15
C ILE A 18 32.99 13.74 44.42
N ALA A 19 32.36 14.16 45.54
CA ALA A 19 30.98 13.80 45.88
C ALA A 19 29.92 14.44 44.96
N ARG A 20 30.30 15.39 44.10
CA ARG A 20 29.41 15.94 43.07
C ARG A 20 29.41 15.16 41.75
N CYS A 21 30.14 14.06 41.65
CA CYS A 21 30.13 13.21 40.46
C CYS A 21 29.17 12.01 40.52
N ALA A 22 28.26 11.95 41.51
CA ALA A 22 27.32 10.84 41.66
C ALA A 22 25.87 11.30 41.60
N SER A 23 25.50 12.20 40.67
CA SER A 23 24.09 12.57 40.42
C SER A 23 23.84 13.27 39.08
N LEU A 24 24.77 13.24 38.11
CA LEU A 24 24.36 13.53 36.73
C LEU A 24 23.72 12.26 36.20
N SER A 25 22.42 12.12 36.40
CA SER A 25 21.61 11.26 35.55
C SER A 25 21.85 11.75 34.13
N VAL A 26 22.75 11.09 33.41
CA VAL A 26 22.83 11.18 31.97
C VAL A 26 21.50 10.61 31.50
N TYR A 27 20.50 11.48 31.41
CA TYR A 27 19.28 11.17 30.68
C TYR A 27 19.77 10.79 29.28
N PRO A 28 19.43 9.61 28.76
CA PRO A 28 19.71 9.32 27.37
C PRO A 28 19.04 10.46 26.58
N ILE A 29 19.87 11.27 25.90
CA ILE A 29 19.41 12.18 24.87
C ILE A 29 18.74 11.27 23.85
N ASP A 30 17.41 11.19 23.90
CA ASP A 30 16.63 10.44 22.93
C ASP A 30 16.91 11.10 21.57
N PRO A 31 17.69 10.45 20.69
CA PRO A 31 18.09 11.05 19.43
C PRO A 31 16.91 11.12 18.46
N CYS A 32 15.78 10.50 18.81
CA CYS A 32 14.60 10.44 17.96
C CYS A 32 13.86 11.78 17.94
N PHE A 33 13.58 12.23 16.71
CA PHE A 33 12.76 13.40 16.47
C PHE A 33 11.29 13.14 16.86
N SER A 34 10.67 14.11 17.53
CA SER A 34 9.25 14.03 17.91
C SER A 34 8.40 14.93 17.02
N CYS A 35 7.36 14.34 16.43
CA CYS A 35 6.44 15.04 15.55
C CYS A 35 5.59 16.07 16.31
N ARG A 36 5.50 17.28 15.77
CA ARG A 36 4.64 18.34 16.33
C ARG A 36 3.18 17.93 16.39
N PHE A 37 2.71 17.20 15.38
CA PHE A 37 1.40 16.58 15.32
C PHE A 37 1.60 15.08 15.10
N LYS A 38 0.99 14.25 15.95
CA LYS A 38 1.00 12.80 15.79
C LYS A 38 -0.21 12.40 14.95
N PRO A 39 -0.02 12.03 13.66
CA PRO A 39 -1.15 11.58 12.85
C PRO A 39 -1.72 10.28 13.44
N SER A 40 -3.05 10.13 13.34
CA SER A 40 -3.70 8.85 13.61
C SER A 40 -3.43 7.92 12.43
N CYS A 41 -2.44 7.05 12.58
CA CYS A 41 -2.07 6.10 11.55
C CYS A 41 -2.80 4.77 11.74
N PRO A 42 -3.66 4.34 10.79
CA PRO A 42 -4.39 3.08 10.92
C PRO A 42 -3.47 1.86 11.00
N TYR A 43 -2.26 2.00 10.46
CA TYR A 43 -1.26 0.92 10.36
C TYR A 43 0.03 1.21 11.12
N GLY A 44 0.01 2.21 12.00
CA GLY A 44 1.17 2.67 12.74
C GLY A 44 2.06 3.67 11.97
N PRO A 45 3.02 4.30 12.68
CA PRO A 45 3.95 5.25 12.09
C PRO A 45 5.01 4.54 11.24
N GLU A 46 5.49 5.22 10.19
CA GLU A 46 6.69 4.81 9.46
C GLU A 46 7.91 5.01 10.38
N LEU A 47 8.86 4.07 10.36
CA LEU A 47 10.10 4.16 11.11
C LEU A 47 11.26 4.54 10.19
N ASP A 48 12.21 5.30 10.70
CA ASP A 48 13.46 5.53 9.99
C ASP A 48 14.44 4.35 10.16
N ASN A 49 15.65 4.50 9.61
CA ASN A 49 16.70 3.49 9.68
C ASN A 49 17.29 3.27 11.09
N GLN A 50 17.01 4.15 12.04
CA GLN A 50 17.40 4.03 13.45
C GLN A 50 16.27 3.41 14.30
N GLY A 51 15.10 3.18 13.69
CA GLY A 51 13.90 2.70 14.38
C GLY A 51 13.12 3.82 15.08
N CYS A 52 13.45 5.09 14.83
CA CYS A 52 12.71 6.22 15.37
C CYS A 52 11.41 6.42 14.58
N VAL A 53 10.36 6.87 15.29
CA VAL A 53 9.09 7.20 14.66
C VAL A 53 9.23 8.43 13.77
N THR A 54 8.81 8.32 12.52
CA THR A 54 8.68 9.46 11.62
C THR A 54 7.31 10.09 11.75
N CYS A 55 7.11 11.23 11.09
CA CYS A 55 5.81 11.91 11.04
C CYS A 55 4.90 11.42 9.92
N ASN A 56 5.30 10.34 9.26
CA ASN A 56 4.53 9.70 8.22
C ASN A 56 3.87 8.43 8.75
N CYS A 57 2.78 8.02 8.11
CA CYS A 57 2.17 6.73 8.39
C CYS A 57 2.84 5.64 7.55
N TYR A 58 2.96 4.45 8.14
CA TYR A 58 3.39 3.27 7.42
C TYR A 58 2.36 2.91 6.35
N ASP A 59 2.81 2.80 5.10
CA ASP A 59 2.01 2.30 3.98
C ASP A 59 2.72 1.12 3.31
N PRO A 60 2.22 -0.13 3.47
CA PRO A 60 2.84 -1.32 2.91
C PRO A 60 2.84 -1.36 1.37
N CYS A 61 2.14 -0.44 0.70
CA CYS A 61 2.11 -0.33 -0.76
C CYS A 61 3.04 0.77 -1.32
N LYS A 62 3.64 1.63 -0.50
CA LYS A 62 4.40 2.82 -0.94
C LYS A 62 5.50 2.51 -1.96
N ASP A 63 6.31 1.49 -1.68
CA ASP A 63 7.44 1.08 -2.53
C ASP A 63 7.23 -0.30 -3.15
N HIS A 64 6.00 -0.81 -3.12
CA HIS A 64 5.70 -2.14 -3.63
C HIS A 64 5.26 -2.12 -5.08
N ILE A 65 6.07 -2.71 -5.95
CA ILE A 65 5.76 -2.90 -7.36
C ILE A 65 5.12 -4.27 -7.56
N CYS A 66 3.90 -4.28 -8.11
CA CYS A 66 3.19 -5.50 -8.47
C CYS A 66 3.53 -5.96 -9.90
N PRO A 67 3.47 -7.27 -10.19
CA PRO A 67 3.65 -7.79 -11.55
C PRO A 67 2.43 -7.48 -12.43
N ASN A 68 2.57 -7.69 -13.75
CA ASN A 68 1.45 -7.72 -14.71
C ASN A 68 0.53 -6.48 -14.69
N ASN A 69 1.07 -5.29 -14.37
CA ASN A 69 0.32 -4.04 -14.20
C ASN A 69 -0.80 -4.10 -13.14
N GLU A 70 -0.68 -5.00 -12.16
CA GLU A 70 -1.58 -5.05 -11.02
C GLU A 70 -1.36 -3.85 -10.08
N VAL A 71 -2.35 -3.59 -9.23
CA VAL A 71 -2.32 -2.53 -8.23
C VAL A 71 -2.15 -3.14 -6.85
N CYS A 72 -1.24 -2.56 -6.05
CA CYS A 72 -1.10 -2.95 -4.64
C CYS A 72 -2.29 -2.42 -3.83
N ILE A 73 -2.96 -3.32 -3.12
CA ILE A 73 -3.96 -3.00 -2.11
C ILE A 73 -3.55 -3.55 -0.75
N ARG A 74 -4.17 -2.98 0.28
CA ARG A 74 -4.01 -3.39 1.68
C ARG A 74 -5.12 -4.37 2.04
N GLU A 75 -4.75 -5.53 2.56
CA GLU A 75 -5.68 -6.56 3.03
C GLU A 75 -5.42 -6.82 4.52
N GLU A 76 -6.45 -6.66 5.35
CA GLU A 76 -6.40 -7.01 6.76
C GLU A 76 -6.34 -8.54 6.91
N LEU A 77 -5.42 -9.02 7.75
CA LEU A 77 -5.34 -10.46 8.02
C LEU A 77 -6.36 -10.87 9.06
N ILE A 78 -7.09 -11.96 8.78
CA ILE A 78 -7.83 -12.69 9.80
C ILE A 78 -6.89 -13.76 10.34
N CYS A 79 -6.50 -13.64 11.60
CA CYS A 79 -5.61 -14.57 12.28
C CYS A 79 -6.23 -15.05 13.59
N ALA A 80 -5.84 -16.25 14.05
CA ALA A 80 -6.45 -16.88 15.22
C ALA A 80 -6.22 -16.09 16.52
N ASN A 81 -5.11 -15.36 16.62
CA ASN A 81 -4.74 -14.58 17.80
C ASN A 81 -4.43 -13.13 17.40
N PRO A 82 -5.37 -12.18 17.57
CA PRO A 82 -5.15 -10.75 17.35
C PRO A 82 -4.13 -10.14 18.34
N PRO A 83 -3.48 -9.02 18.01
CA PRO A 83 -3.70 -8.19 16.82
C PRO A 83 -3.08 -8.77 15.55
N CYS A 84 -3.88 -8.86 14.49
CA CYS A 84 -3.43 -9.29 13.18
C CYS A 84 -2.89 -8.08 12.41
N GLY A 85 -1.77 -8.28 11.71
CA GLY A 85 -1.21 -7.23 10.86
C GLY A 85 -2.00 -7.02 9.57
N ILE A 86 -1.52 -6.09 8.75
CA ILE A 86 -1.93 -5.94 7.36
C ILE A 86 -0.93 -6.65 6.46
N LYS A 87 -1.38 -7.16 5.32
CA LYS A 87 -0.50 -7.54 4.22
C LYS A 87 -0.82 -6.74 2.97
N ARG A 88 0.20 -6.60 2.13
CA ARG A 88 0.03 -6.16 0.75
C ARG A 88 -0.50 -7.30 -0.11
N LYS A 89 -1.37 -6.98 -1.06
CA LYS A 89 -1.90 -7.89 -2.07
C LYS A 89 -1.94 -7.17 -3.41
N CYS A 90 -1.41 -7.79 -4.45
CA CYS A 90 -1.54 -7.29 -5.80
C CYS A 90 -2.86 -7.77 -6.39
N VAL A 91 -3.64 -6.85 -6.95
CA VAL A 91 -4.92 -7.16 -7.58
C VAL A 91 -5.04 -6.45 -8.91
N CYS A 92 -5.74 -7.07 -9.85
CA CYS A 92 -6.11 -6.39 -11.08
C CYS A 92 -7.17 -5.32 -10.79
N ASN A 93 -6.95 -4.09 -11.25
CA ASN A 93 -7.89 -2.97 -11.10
C ASN A 93 -8.69 -2.70 -12.40
N LEU A 94 -8.65 -3.61 -13.37
CA LEU A 94 -9.42 -3.49 -14.60
C LEU A 94 -10.90 -3.77 -14.31
N LYS A 95 -11.80 -3.02 -14.93
CA LYS A 95 -13.22 -3.38 -14.96
C LYS A 95 -13.50 -4.10 -16.27
N CYS A 96 -13.50 -5.43 -16.22
CA CYS A 96 -13.72 -6.24 -17.41
C CYS A 96 -15.21 -6.61 -17.52
N PRO A 97 -15.98 -6.02 -18.46
CA PRO A 97 -17.41 -6.29 -18.60
C PRO A 97 -17.72 -7.73 -19.00
N TYR A 98 -16.74 -8.40 -19.63
CA TYR A 98 -16.85 -9.78 -20.12
C TYR A 98 -16.01 -10.78 -19.32
N GLY A 99 -15.48 -10.36 -18.16
CA GLY A 99 -14.60 -11.18 -17.33
C GLY A 99 -13.12 -11.09 -17.71
N TYR A 100 -12.30 -11.84 -16.96
CA TYR A 100 -10.84 -11.85 -17.08
C TYR A 100 -10.36 -13.08 -17.83
N GLU A 101 -9.32 -12.92 -18.65
CA GLU A 101 -8.64 -14.05 -19.29
C GLU A 101 -8.01 -14.93 -18.21
N THR A 102 -7.92 -16.24 -18.45
CA THR A 102 -7.23 -17.18 -17.57
C THR A 102 -5.96 -17.72 -18.21
N ASP A 103 -4.91 -17.93 -17.42
CA ASP A 103 -3.69 -18.58 -17.87
C ASP A 103 -3.87 -20.10 -18.01
N CYS A 104 -2.80 -20.80 -18.41
CA CYS A 104 -2.80 -22.26 -18.58
C CYS A 104 -3.06 -23.05 -17.29
N SER A 105 -2.91 -22.43 -16.12
CA SER A 105 -3.19 -23.03 -14.82
C SER A 105 -4.64 -22.80 -14.37
N GLY A 106 -5.42 -22.04 -15.15
CA GLY A 106 -6.78 -21.62 -14.80
C GLY A 106 -6.83 -20.42 -13.86
N CYS A 107 -5.70 -19.74 -13.62
CA CYS A 107 -5.65 -18.53 -12.80
C CYS A 107 -6.07 -17.31 -13.63
N GLN A 108 -6.88 -16.43 -13.06
CA GLN A 108 -7.25 -15.16 -13.71
C GLN A 108 -6.01 -14.29 -13.90
N THR A 109 -5.85 -13.76 -15.10
CA THR A 109 -4.81 -12.81 -15.47
C THR A 109 -5.37 -11.39 -15.41
N CYS A 110 -4.48 -10.39 -15.32
CA CYS A 110 -4.89 -8.98 -15.41
C CYS A 110 -5.12 -8.53 -16.86
N LYS A 111 -5.95 -9.28 -17.60
CA LYS A 111 -6.38 -8.99 -18.97
C LYS A 111 -7.87 -9.22 -19.08
N CYS A 112 -8.56 -8.34 -19.79
CA CYS A 112 -9.99 -8.50 -20.05
C CYS A 112 -10.20 -9.38 -21.27
N ILE A 113 -11.23 -10.23 -21.20
CA ILE A 113 -11.73 -10.96 -22.36
C ILE A 113 -12.31 -9.95 -23.35
N ASP A 114 -11.85 -9.98 -24.60
CA ASP A 114 -12.49 -9.31 -25.73
C ASP A 114 -13.24 -10.35 -26.59
N PRO A 115 -14.58 -10.39 -26.57
CA PRO A 115 -15.38 -11.30 -27.38
C PRO A 115 -15.12 -11.20 -28.89
N CYS A 116 -14.56 -10.08 -29.37
CA CYS A 116 -14.25 -9.87 -30.77
C CYS A 116 -12.81 -10.27 -31.16
N GLN A 117 -11.96 -10.66 -30.21
CA GLN A 117 -10.53 -10.87 -30.45
C GLN A 117 -10.24 -11.94 -31.51
N ASP A 118 -11.00 -13.04 -31.52
CA ASP A 118 -10.82 -14.15 -32.45
C ASP A 118 -11.88 -14.19 -33.58
N VAL A 119 -12.64 -13.11 -33.74
CA VAL A 119 -13.75 -13.05 -34.71
C VAL A 119 -13.29 -12.37 -36.00
N VAL A 120 -13.20 -13.17 -37.07
CA VAL A 120 -12.90 -12.66 -38.41
C VAL A 120 -14.19 -12.37 -39.16
N CYS A 121 -14.49 -11.09 -39.35
CA CYS A 121 -15.65 -10.68 -40.13
C CYS A 121 -15.35 -10.57 -41.64
N PRO A 122 -16.34 -10.83 -42.51
CA PRO A 122 -16.27 -10.58 -43.95
C PRO A 122 -15.92 -9.14 -44.34
N ILE A 123 -15.61 -8.93 -45.62
CA ILE A 123 -15.26 -7.61 -46.19
C ILE A 123 -16.35 -6.58 -45.84
N ALA A 124 -15.92 -5.37 -45.46
CA ALA A 124 -16.79 -4.25 -45.08
C ALA A 124 -17.66 -4.46 -43.83
N GLN A 125 -17.37 -5.49 -43.02
CA GLN A 125 -17.99 -5.69 -41.71
C GLN A 125 -17.01 -5.42 -40.56
N TYR A 126 -17.55 -5.19 -39.37
CA TYR A 126 -16.80 -5.06 -38.12
C TYR A 126 -17.46 -5.91 -37.04
N CYS A 127 -16.67 -6.41 -36.10
CA CYS A 127 -17.21 -7.12 -34.95
C CYS A 127 -17.83 -6.11 -33.96
N ALA A 128 -19.07 -6.37 -33.57
CA ALA A 128 -19.78 -5.64 -32.54
C ALA A 128 -20.30 -6.63 -31.50
N ILE A 129 -20.34 -6.21 -30.24
CA ILE A 129 -20.89 -7.03 -29.17
C ILE A 129 -22.36 -6.71 -29.03
N GLU A 130 -23.21 -7.71 -29.23
CA GLU A 130 -24.64 -7.61 -28.98
C GLU A 130 -25.05 -8.46 -27.79
N TYR A 131 -26.07 -8.01 -27.09
CA TYR A 131 -26.71 -8.75 -26.01
C TYR A 131 -27.95 -9.44 -26.58
N THR A 132 -27.74 -10.51 -27.35
CA THR A 132 -28.84 -11.31 -27.93
C THR A 132 -29.27 -12.41 -26.95
N ASN A 133 -30.49 -12.95 -27.10
CA ASN A 133 -31.06 -13.97 -26.21
C ASN A 133 -31.12 -13.58 -24.73
N CYS A 134 -31.46 -12.31 -24.47
CA CYS A 134 -31.81 -11.86 -23.13
C CYS A 134 -32.98 -12.69 -22.59
N THR A 135 -32.71 -13.50 -21.57
CA THR A 135 -33.77 -13.99 -20.68
C THR A 135 -34.03 -12.93 -19.61
N LYS A 136 -35.14 -13.02 -18.88
CA LYS A 136 -35.44 -12.11 -17.76
C LYS A 136 -34.31 -11.98 -16.72
N ILE A 137 -33.34 -12.91 -16.71
CA ILE A 137 -32.33 -13.08 -15.68
C ILE A 137 -30.91 -12.72 -16.18
N SER A 138 -30.57 -12.98 -17.44
CA SER A 138 -29.24 -12.63 -17.99
C SER A 138 -29.28 -12.40 -19.50
N CYS A 139 -28.43 -11.49 -19.97
CA CYS A 139 -28.09 -11.34 -21.38
C CYS A 139 -26.64 -11.78 -21.59
N PHE A 140 -26.38 -12.57 -22.63
CA PHE A 140 -25.03 -13.05 -22.95
C PHE A 140 -24.38 -12.14 -23.99
N PRO A 141 -23.15 -11.63 -23.75
CA PRO A 141 -22.42 -10.86 -24.75
C PRO A 141 -22.02 -11.79 -25.90
N THR A 142 -22.57 -11.54 -27.08
CA THR A 142 -22.32 -12.35 -28.29
C THR A 142 -21.65 -11.47 -29.35
N PRO A 143 -20.49 -11.88 -29.91
CA PRO A 143 -19.88 -11.14 -31.00
C PRO A 143 -20.65 -11.37 -32.30
N VAL A 144 -21.01 -10.29 -32.99
CA VAL A 144 -21.78 -10.30 -34.23
C VAL A 144 -21.10 -9.39 -35.25
N CYS A 145 -20.96 -9.86 -36.49
CA CYS A 145 -20.43 -9.04 -37.59
C CYS A 145 -21.51 -8.11 -38.14
N LYS A 146 -21.26 -6.80 -38.10
CA LYS A 146 -22.15 -5.77 -38.62
C LYS A 146 -21.53 -5.01 -39.77
N ILE A 147 -22.34 -4.58 -40.71
CA ILE A 147 -21.93 -3.61 -41.73
C ILE A 147 -21.81 -2.23 -41.11
N ARG A 148 -20.86 -1.41 -41.58
CA ARG A 148 -20.84 0.02 -41.24
C ARG A 148 -22.00 0.69 -41.97
N GLU A 149 -23.13 0.86 -41.30
CA GLU A 149 -24.18 1.76 -41.77
C GLU A 149 -23.63 3.18 -41.67
N PHE A 150 -23.13 3.72 -42.78
CA PHE A 150 -22.97 5.16 -42.88
C PHE A 150 -24.37 5.76 -42.70
N PRO A 151 -24.58 6.74 -41.80
CA PRO A 151 -25.82 7.47 -41.78
C PRO A 151 -25.96 8.12 -43.15
N VAL A 152 -26.84 7.59 -43.98
CA VAL A 152 -27.32 8.29 -45.16
C VAL A 152 -27.99 9.53 -44.61
N LEU A 153 -27.32 10.67 -44.71
CA LEU A 153 -27.93 11.97 -44.52
C LEU A 153 -29.05 12.08 -45.56
N LEU A 154 -30.23 11.57 -45.20
CA LEU A 154 -31.50 11.92 -45.82
C LEU A 154 -31.81 13.35 -45.35
N GLU A 155 -31.07 14.31 -45.88
CA GLU A 155 -31.56 15.68 -45.94
C GLU A 155 -32.66 15.69 -47.00
N LYS A 156 -33.88 15.89 -46.51
CA LYS A 156 -35.12 16.02 -47.28
C LYS A 156 -35.44 17.49 -47.45
#